data_AF-A0A0F9KCJ1-F1
#
_entry.id   AF-A0A0F9KCJ1-F1
#
_cell.length_a   1.000
_cell.length_b   1.000
_cell.length_c   1.000
_cell.angle_alpha   90.00
_cell.angle_beta   90.00
_cell.angle_gamma   90.00
#
_symmetry.space_group_name_H-M   'P 1'
#
loop_
_entity.id
_entity.type
_entity.pdbx_description
1 polymer ?
#
loop_
_entity_poly.entity_id
_entity_poly.type
_entity_poly.pdbx_seq_one_letter_code
_entity_poly.pdbx_strand_id
1 'polypeptide(L)' 'DRKRLRPSEVPLLIGKNLKIIDEIGWKPTRTIIDIIKDGVVYFQEHPDQLGIEAH' A
#
# COMPACT_ATOMS: atom_id res chain seq x y z
N ASP A 1 -23.40 0.97 11.77
CA ASP A 1 -22.71 1.05 13.08
C ASP A 1 -22.23 2.48 13.29
N ARG A 2 -22.70 3.16 14.34
CA ARG A 2 -22.38 4.58 14.62
C ARG A 2 -20.91 4.81 15.01
N LYS A 3 -20.15 3.75 15.32
CA LYS A 3 -18.72 3.84 15.69
C LYS A 3 -17.77 3.59 14.52
N ARG A 4 -18.27 3.25 13.33
CA ARG A 4 -17.44 2.96 12.17
C ARG A 4 -17.10 4.26 11.43
N LEU A 5 -15.80 4.54 11.28
CA LEU A 5 -15.33 5.64 10.45
C LEU A 5 -15.71 5.38 8.98
N ARG A 6 -16.16 6.43 8.28
CA ARG A 6 -16.27 6.36 6.82
C ARG A 6 -14.87 6.31 6.22
N PRO A 7 -14.66 5.68 5.05
CA PRO A 7 -13.35 5.63 4.42
C PRO A 7 -12.67 7.00 4.26
N SER A 8 -13.45 8.06 3.99
CA SER A 8 -12.97 9.44 3.89
C SER A 8 -12.59 10.09 5.23
N GLU A 9 -12.90 9.46 6.35
CA GLU A 9 -12.64 9.94 7.71
C GLU A 9 -11.54 9.13 8.40
N VAL A 10 -10.97 8.14 7.72
CA VAL A 10 -9.86 7.37 8.26
C VAL A 10 -8.62 8.28 8.27
N PRO A 11 -8.03 8.56 9.44
CA PRO A 11 -6.82 9.37 9.50
C PRO A 11 -5.68 8.64 8.79
N LEU A 12 -4.75 9.41 8.19
CA LEU A 12 -3.52 8.85 7.66
C LEU A 12 -2.68 8.27 8.80
N LEU A 13 -2.62 6.95 8.88
CA LEU A 13 -1.81 6.23 9.87
C LEU A 13 -0.41 6.00 9.29
N ILE A 14 0.54 6.85 9.66
CA ILE A 14 1.95 6.69 9.29
C ILE A 14 2.70 6.12 10.48
N GLY A 15 3.01 4.83 10.41
CA GLY A 15 3.77 4.12 11.44
C GLY A 15 5.28 4.38 11.34
N LYS A 16 5.98 4.28 12.48
CA LYS A 16 7.46 4.20 12.52
C LYS A 16 7.88 2.74 12.66
N ASN A 17 8.89 2.32 11.89
CA ASN A 17 9.37 0.93 11.87
C ASN A 17 10.44 0.61 12.93
N LEU A 18 10.62 1.48 13.94
CA LEU A 18 11.74 1.41 14.89
C LEU A 18 11.85 0.04 15.57
N LYS A 19 10.73 -0.48 16.09
CA LYS A 19 10.73 -1.79 16.78
C LYS A 19 11.28 -2.92 15.91
N ILE A 20 10.88 -2.99 14.65
CA ILE A 20 11.31 -4.06 13.72
C ILE A 20 12.78 -3.89 13.35
N ILE A 21 13.23 -2.65 13.18
CA ILE A 21 14.64 -2.35 12.93
C ILE A 21 15.49 -2.77 14.12
N ASP A 22 15.06 -2.47 15.35
CA ASP A 22 15.83 -2.74 16.57
C ASP A 22 15.86 -4.23 16.92
N GLU A 23 14.75 -4.94 16.78
CA GLU A 23 14.64 -6.36 17.20
C GLU A 23 15.10 -7.34 16.12
N ILE A 24 14.88 -7.02 14.84
CA ILE A 24 15.05 -7.96 13.73
C ILE A 24 16.12 -7.45 12.74
N GLY A 25 16.53 -6.19 12.83
CA GLY A 25 17.46 -5.58 11.86
C GLY A 25 16.83 -5.34 10.49
N TRP A 26 15.54 -5.62 10.32
CA TRP A 26 14.87 -5.49 9.04
C TRP A 26 14.43 -4.05 8.79
N LYS A 27 14.72 -3.55 7.60
CA LYS A 27 14.28 -2.22 7.14
C LYS A 27 13.75 -2.31 5.70
N PRO A 28 12.70 -1.54 5.35
CA PRO A 28 12.31 -1.39 3.96
C PRO A 28 13.45 -0.77 3.15
N THR A 29 13.79 -1.38 2.02
CA THR A 29 14.85 -0.90 1.12
C THR A 29 14.31 -0.30 -0.18
N ARG A 30 13.07 -0.62 -0.53
CA ARG A 30 12.39 -0.13 -1.74
C ARG A 30 11.81 1.25 -1.49
N THR A 31 12.00 2.15 -2.45
CA THR A 31 11.37 3.46 -2.41
C THR A 31 9.91 3.34 -2.84
N ILE A 32 9.09 4.34 -2.48
CA ILE A 32 7.70 4.40 -2.96
C ILE A 32 7.63 4.45 -4.49
N ILE A 33 8.61 5.08 -5.14
CA ILE A 33 8.70 5.19 -6.60
C ILE A 33 8.90 3.81 -7.23
N ASP A 34 9.78 2.99 -6.65
CA ASP A 34 10.04 1.64 -7.16
C ASP A 34 8.79 0.77 -7.03
N ILE A 35 8.10 0.85 -5.88
CA ILE A 35 6.85 0.11 -5.64
C ILE A 35 5.78 0.49 -6.68
N ILE A 36 5.64 1.78 -6.99
CA ILE A 36 4.68 2.25 -8.02
C ILE A 36 5.07 1.72 -9.39
N LYS A 37 6.35 1.78 -9.78
CA LYS A 37 6.83 1.27 -11.07
C LYS A 37 6.58 -0.23 -11.21
N ASP A 38 6.90 -1.00 -10.17
CA ASP A 38 6.66 -2.45 -10.15
C ASP A 38 5.16 -2.75 -10.33
N GLY A 39 4.29 -1.96 -9.67
CA GLY A 39 2.84 -2.07 -9.84
C GLY A 39 2.37 -1.74 -11.27
N VAL A 40 2.89 -0.68 -11.89
CA VAL A 40 2.56 -0.32 -13.28
C VAL A 40 2.95 -1.44 -14.24
N VAL A 41 4.16 -1.98 -14.11
CA VAL A 41 4.63 -3.09 -14.94
C VAL A 41 3.72 -4.31 -14.77
N TYR A 42 3.43 -4.69 -13.52
CA TYR A 42 2.56 -5.83 -13.23
C TYR A 42 1.18 -5.71 -13.89
N PHE A 43 0.52 -4.55 -13.78
CA PHE A 43 -0.82 -4.37 -14.35
C PHE A 43 -0.84 -4.17 -15.87
N GLN A 44 0.28 -3.74 -16.47
CA GLN A 44 0.42 -3.76 -17.93
C GLN A 44 0.49 -5.19 -18.47
N GLU A 45 1.15 -6.09 -17.73
CA GLU A 45 1.23 -7.52 -18.07
C GLU A 45 -0.06 -8.28 -17.76
N HIS A 46 -0.83 -7.82 -16.77
CA HIS A 46 -2.05 -8.48 -16.28
C HIS A 46 -3.24 -7.50 -16.27
N PRO A 47 -3.70 -7.03 -17.44
CA PRO A 47 -4.76 -6.02 -17.52
C PRO A 47 -6.11 -6.51 -16.99
N ASP A 48 -6.35 -7.82 -16.93
CA ASP A 48 -7.52 -8.46 -16.32
C ASP A 48 -7.62 -8.20 -14.81
N GLN A 49 -6.48 -8.06 -14.12
CA GLN A 49 -6.42 -7.80 -12.68
C GLN A 49 -6.81 -6.37 -12.31
N LEU A 50 -6.91 -5.46 -13.29
CA LEU A 50 -7.39 -4.10 -13.05
C LEU A 50 -8.91 -4.05 -12.85
N GLY A 51 -9.66 -5.11 -13.18
CA GLY A 51 -11.07 -5.26 -12.80
C GLY A 51 -11.93 -4.04 -13.12
N ILE A 52 -11.62 -3.30 -14.20
CA ILE A 52 -12.48 -2.21 -14.66
C ILE A 52 -13.58 -2.86 -15.49
N GLU A 53 -14.51 -3.54 -14.82
CA GLU A 53 -15.87 -3.60 -15.34
C GLU A 53 -16.40 -2.15 -15.25
N ALA A 54 -16.23 -1.41 -16.35
CA ALA A 54 -16.91 -0.15 -16.58
C ALA A 54 -18.42 -0.45 -16.73
N HIS A 55 -19.13 -0.51 -15.61
CA HIS A 55 -20.59 -0.50 -15.55
C HIS A 55 -21.09 0.89 -15.19
#